data_AF-A0A560L5F9-F1
#
_entry.id   AF-A0A560L5F9-F1
#
_cell.length_a   1.000
_cell.length_b   1.000
_cell.length_c   1.000
_cell.angle_alpha   90.00
_cell.angle_beta   90.00
_cell.angle_gamma   90.00
#
_symmetry.space_group_name_H-M   'P 1'
#
loop_
_entity.id
_entity.type
_entity.pdbx_description
1 polymer ?
#
loop_
_entity_poly.entity_id
_entity_poly.type
_entity_poly.pdbx_seq_one_letter_code
_entity_poly.pdbx_strand_id
1 'polypeptide(L)'
;MFESDEASTIPFTQLDHSERLDRIDFLAATISNLAFDVASDGDAQTVRSLLDIGWMLKIMRQDLAICCSSSNMTIIGNAVSLIRALQMRCQARSAVGTIH
;
A
#
# COMPACT_ATOMS: atom_id res chain seq x y z
N MET A 1 14.65 -4.90 9.17
CA MET A 1 15.14 -5.13 7.81
C MET A 1 13.91 -5.27 6.95
N PHE A 2 13.51 -4.19 6.25
CA PHE A 2 12.51 -4.32 5.21
C PHE A 2 13.23 -5.02 4.07
N GLU A 3 13.19 -6.36 4.08
CA GLU A 3 13.61 -7.10 2.91
C GLU A 3 12.86 -6.50 1.74
N SER A 4 13.64 -6.05 0.76
CA SER A 4 13.18 -5.71 -0.57
C SER A 4 12.59 -6.98 -1.18
N ASP A 5 11.44 -7.42 -0.68
CA ASP A 5 10.51 -8.14 -1.52
C ASP A 5 10.14 -7.10 -2.55
N GLU A 6 10.75 -7.23 -3.74
CA GLU A 6 10.24 -6.66 -4.95
C GLU A 6 8.72 -6.70 -4.83
N ALA A 7 8.10 -5.53 -4.67
CA ALA A 7 6.66 -5.42 -4.82
C ALA A 7 6.39 -6.03 -6.18
N SER A 8 5.99 -7.30 -6.21
CA SER A 8 6.34 -8.22 -7.30
C SER A 8 6.06 -7.53 -8.63
N THR A 9 7.08 -7.46 -9.49
CA THR A 9 7.03 -6.71 -10.76
C THR A 9 5.94 -7.24 -11.70
N ILE A 10 5.38 -8.41 -11.36
CA ILE A 10 4.24 -9.03 -12.02
C ILE A 10 3.00 -8.14 -11.86
N PRO A 11 2.41 -7.66 -12.97
CA PRO A 11 1.16 -6.92 -12.94
C PRO A 11 0.05 -7.72 -12.25
N PHE A 12 -0.80 -7.03 -11.47
CA PHE A 12 -1.93 -7.66 -10.77
C PHE A 12 -2.85 -8.50 -11.67
N THR A 13 -2.97 -8.12 -12.95
CA THR A 13 -3.77 -8.84 -13.95
C THR A 13 -3.18 -10.18 -14.36
N GLN A 14 -1.88 -10.40 -14.17
CA GLN A 14 -1.17 -11.63 -14.52
C GLN A 14 -1.11 -12.62 -13.35
N LEU A 15 -1.41 -12.17 -12.13
CA LEU A 15 -1.49 -13.01 -10.95
C LEU A 15 -2.70 -13.93 -11.02
N ASP A 16 -2.58 -15.12 -10.46
CA ASP A 16 -3.71 -16.02 -10.24
C ASP A 16 -4.61 -15.54 -9.09
N HIS A 17 -5.70 -16.27 -8.83
CA HIS A 17 -6.66 -15.86 -7.80
C HIS A 17 -6.06 -15.82 -6.38
N SER A 18 -5.22 -16.79 -6.03
CA SER A 18 -4.58 -16.86 -4.71
C SER A 18 -3.55 -15.75 -4.56
N GLU A 19 -2.71 -15.58 -5.57
CA GLU A 19 -1.67 -14.54 -5.58
C GLU A 19 -2.26 -13.14 -5.50
N ARG A 20 -3.44 -12.90 -6.11
CA ARG A 20 -4.14 -11.62 -5.97
C ARG A 20 -4.70 -11.41 -4.57
N LEU A 21 -5.23 -12.45 -3.92
CA LEU A 21 -5.66 -12.38 -2.52
C LEU A 21 -4.49 -12.00 -1.62
N ASP A 22 -3.36 -12.69 -1.78
CA ASP A 22 -2.15 -12.46 -1.01
C ASP A 22 -1.62 -11.04 -1.25
N ARG A 23 -1.67 -10.56 -2.50
CA ARG A 23 -1.29 -9.19 -2.83
C ARG A 23 -2.19 -8.16 -2.16
N ILE A 24 -3.51 -8.37 -2.15
CA ILE A 24 -4.45 -7.46 -1.49
C ILE A 24 -4.19 -7.43 0.03
N ASP A 25 -3.95 -8.59 0.66
CA ASP A 25 -3.61 -8.66 2.08
C ASP A 25 -2.32 -7.91 2.40
N PHE A 26 -1.29 -8.15 1.59
CA PHE A 26 -0.01 -7.49 1.75
C PHE A 26 -0.16 -5.97 1.68
N LEU A 27 -0.90 -5.46 0.70
CA LEU A 27 -1.16 -4.02 0.56
C LEU A 27 -1.95 -3.47 1.75
N ALA A 28 -3.00 -4.17 2.19
CA ALA A 28 -3.83 -3.73 3.31
C ALA A 28 -3.05 -3.70 4.64
N ALA A 29 -2.21 -4.72 4.89
CA ALA A 29 -1.33 -4.77 6.05
C ALA A 29 -0.29 -3.64 6.00
N THR A 30 0.34 -3.42 4.84
CA THR A 30 1.33 -2.36 4.64
C THR A 30 0.72 -0.98 4.90
N ILE A 31 -0.47 -0.71 4.35
CA ILE A 31 -1.20 0.54 4.58
C ILE A 31 -1.53 0.74 6.06
N SER A 32 -1.95 -0.32 6.75
CA SER A 32 -2.27 -0.25 8.17
C SER A 32 -1.05 0.10 9.02
N ASN A 33 0.10 -0.49 8.71
CA ASN A 33 1.37 -0.17 9.37
C ASN A 33 1.79 1.28 9.10
N LEU A 34 1.72 1.73 7.83
CA LEU A 34 2.03 3.11 7.48
C LEU A 34 1.08 4.11 8.16
N ALA A 35 -0.21 3.77 8.32
CA ALA A 35 -1.15 4.65 9.00
C ALA A 35 -0.76 4.84 10.46
N PHE A 36 -0.27 3.78 11.12
CA PHE A 36 0.23 3.84 12.49
C PHE A 36 1.52 4.69 12.59
N ASP A 37 2.47 4.48 11.67
CA ASP A 37 3.72 5.25 11.63
C ASP A 37 3.45 6.74 11.39
N VAL A 38 2.61 7.07 10.41
CA VAL A 38 2.26 8.46 10.06
C VAL A 38 1.40 9.13 11.13
N ALA A 39 0.55 8.36 11.85
CA ALA A 39 -0.20 8.91 12.98
C ALA A 39 0.73 9.42 14.09
N SER A 40 1.88 8.78 14.27
CA SER A 40 2.90 9.23 15.23
C SER A 40 3.53 10.57 14.83
N ASP A 41 3.53 10.90 13.53
CA ASP A 41 4.00 12.18 13.00
C ASP A 41 2.93 13.29 13.02
N GLY A 42 1.69 12.98 13.43
CA GLY A 42 0.58 13.94 13.50
C GLY A 42 -0.02 14.35 12.14
N ASP A 43 0.33 13.66 11.04
CA ASP A 43 -0.18 13.95 9.70
C ASP A 43 -1.56 13.29 9.47
N ALA A 44 -2.59 13.88 10.09
CA ALA A 44 -3.95 13.34 10.09
C ALA A 44 -4.57 13.18 8.69
N GLN A 45 -4.20 14.05 7.74
CA GLN A 45 -4.69 13.96 6.37
C GLN A 45 -4.14 12.72 5.66
N THR A 46 -2.84 12.45 5.83
CA THR A 46 -2.21 11.25 5.26
C THR A 46 -2.76 9.98 5.92
N VAL A 47 -2.95 9.98 7.25
CA VAL A 47 -3.60 8.87 7.96
C VAL A 47 -4.99 8.62 7.39
N ARG A 48 -5.79 9.66 7.15
CA ARG A 48 -7.13 9.52 6.57
C ARG A 48 -7.08 8.85 5.20
N SER A 49 -6.21 9.33 4.31
CA SER A 49 -6.05 8.76 2.98
C SER A 49 -5.61 7.29 3.02
N LEU A 50 -4.75 6.91 3.96
CA LEU A 50 -4.34 5.52 4.19
C LEU A 50 -5.52 4.65 4.65
N LEU A 51 -6.30 5.12 5.62
CA LEU A 51 -7.46 4.36 6.11
C LEU A 51 -8.54 4.20 5.02
N ASP A 52 -8.79 5.24 4.22
CA ASP A 52 -9.78 5.17 3.14
C ASP A 52 -9.38 4.14 2.07
N ILE A 53 -8.11 4.11 1.63
CA ILE A 53 -7.65 3.12 0.65
C ILE A 53 -7.55 1.71 1.26
N GLY A 54 -7.15 1.59 2.53
CA GLY A 54 -7.12 0.31 3.23
C GLY A 54 -8.52 -0.31 3.37
N TRP A 55 -9.53 0.52 3.59
CA TRP A 55 -10.93 0.09 3.59
C TRP A 55 -11.38 -0.42 2.21
N MET A 56 -11.02 0.28 1.13
CA MET A 56 -11.34 -0.17 -0.23
C MET A 56 -10.72 -1.53 -0.56
N LEU A 57 -9.47 -1.77 -0.15
CA LEU A 57 -8.81 -3.07 -0.32
C LEU A 57 -9.53 -4.20 0.45
N LYS A 58 -10.01 -3.89 1.66
CA LYS A 58 -10.78 -4.85 2.46
C LYS A 58 -12.11 -5.22 1.79
N ILE A 59 -12.82 -4.24 1.23
CA ILE A 59 -14.04 -4.49 0.45
C ILE A 59 -13.73 -5.37 -0.77
N MET A 60 -12.69 -5.01 -1.55
CA MET A 60 -12.28 -5.79 -2.71
C MET A 60 -11.98 -7.26 -2.37
N ARG A 61 -11.36 -7.51 -1.21
CA ARG A 61 -11.11 -8.87 -0.71
C ARG A 61 -12.41 -9.60 -0.35
N GLN A 62 -13.32 -8.95 0.37
CA GLN A 62 -14.54 -9.56 0.89
C GLN A 62 -15.54 -9.92 -0.21
N ASP A 63 -15.64 -9.10 -1.24
CA ASP A 63 -16.61 -9.31 -2.32
C ASP A 63 -16.19 -10.43 -3.30
N LEU A 64 -15.05 -11.10 -3.07
CA LEU A 64 -14.35 -11.93 -4.07
C LEU A 64 -14.17 -11.18 -5.41
N ALA A 65 -14.25 -9.84 -5.37
CA ALA A 65 -14.21 -8.93 -6.51
C ALA A 65 -12.74 -8.67 -6.89
N ILE A 66 -11.98 -9.75 -7.01
CA ILE A 66 -10.57 -9.77 -7.42
C ILE A 66 -10.44 -9.81 -8.95
N CYS A 67 -11.57 -9.61 -9.62
CA CYS A 67 -11.68 -9.37 -11.04
C CYS A 67 -10.87 -8.12 -11.40
N CYS A 68 -10.21 -8.17 -12.56
CA CYS A 68 -9.46 -7.05 -13.12
C CYS A 68 -10.39 -5.98 -13.72
N SER A 69 -11.38 -5.52 -12.94
CA SER A 69 -12.20 -4.37 -13.32
C SER A 69 -11.34 -3.10 -13.29
N SER A 70 -11.70 -2.10 -14.08
CA SER A 70 -11.00 -0.82 -14.10
C SER A 70 -10.94 -0.20 -12.70
N SER A 71 -12.05 -0.22 -11.96
CA SER A 71 -12.14 0.29 -10.58
C SER A 71 -11.17 -0.42 -9.63
N ASN A 72 -11.10 -1.74 -9.68
CA ASN A 72 -10.19 -2.52 -8.84
C ASN A 72 -8.72 -2.23 -9.17
N MET A 73 -8.40 -2.15 -10.46
CA MET A 73 -7.06 -1.79 -10.90
C MET A 73 -6.67 -0.38 -10.45
N THR A 74 -7.60 0.57 -10.45
CA THR A 74 -7.37 1.92 -9.90
C THR A 74 -7.11 1.88 -8.40
N ILE A 75 -7.88 1.10 -7.62
CA ILE A 75 -7.66 0.98 -6.17
C ILE A 75 -6.27 0.41 -5.88
N ILE A 76 -5.88 -0.68 -6.56
CA ILE A 76 -4.54 -1.28 -6.41
C ILE A 76 -3.43 -0.29 -6.80
N GLY A 77 -3.59 0.40 -7.93
CA GLY A 77 -2.63 1.41 -8.40
C GLY A 77 -2.46 2.58 -7.43
N ASN A 78 -3.57 3.05 -6.84
CA ASN A 78 -3.56 4.10 -5.83
C ASN A 78 -2.88 3.65 -4.53
N ALA A 79 -3.16 2.42 -4.08
CA ALA A 79 -2.50 1.85 -2.89
C ALA A 79 -0.98 1.76 -3.08
N VAL A 80 -0.53 1.22 -4.22
CA VAL A 80 0.91 1.13 -4.55
C VAL A 80 1.56 2.51 -4.64
N SER A 81 0.90 3.47 -5.30
CA SER A 81 1.41 4.84 -5.42
C SER A 81 1.56 5.51 -4.06
N LEU A 82 0.58 5.35 -3.17
CA LEU A 82 0.60 5.93 -1.82
C LEU A 82 1.70 5.32 -0.96
N ILE A 83 1.84 3.99 -0.97
CA ILE A 83 2.92 3.29 -0.25
C ILE A 83 4.29 3.80 -0.72
N ARG A 84 4.54 3.86 -2.03
CA ARG A 84 5.80 4.36 -2.57
C ARG A 84 6.07 5.81 -2.21
N ALA A 85 5.06 6.68 -2.29
CA ALA A 85 5.20 8.08 -1.92
C ALA A 85 5.63 8.24 -0.45
N LEU A 86 5.06 7.44 0.46
CA LEU A 86 5.41 7.49 1.88
C LEU A 86 6.78 6.88 2.16
N GLN A 87 7.12 5.76 1.53
CA GLN A 87 8.45 5.16 1.63
C GLN A 87 9.54 6.15 1.18
N MET A 88 9.33 6.86 0.07
CA MET A 88 10.26 7.90 -0.40
C MET A 88 10.38 9.06 0.60
N ARG A 89 9.28 9.51 1.22
CA ARG A 89 9.31 10.54 2.28
C ARG A 89 10.12 10.07 3.50
N CYS A 90 9.94 8.82 3.93
CA CYS A 90 10.70 8.24 5.04
C CYS A 90 12.20 8.11 4.71
N GLN A 91 12.54 7.64 3.51
CA GLN A 91 13.94 7.55 3.05
C GLN A 91 14.61 8.93 2.96
N ALA A 92 13.91 9.93 2.42
CA ALA A 92 14.41 11.30 2.33
C ALA A 92 14.67 11.90 3.71
N ARG A 93 13.79 11.66 4.70
CA ARG A 93 13.99 12.10 6.08
C ARG A 93 15.21 11.43 6.73
N SER A 94 15.42 10.14 6.48
CA SER A 94 16.59 9.41 7.00
C SER A 94 17.90 9.94 6.42
N ALA A 95 17.93 10.33 5.14
CA ALA A 95 19.13 10.84 4.47
C ALA A 95 19.54 12.23 4.99
N VAL A 96 18.59 13.08 5.37
CA VAL A 96 18.84 14.42 5.93
C VAL A 96 19.41 14.37 7.35
N GLY A 97 19.15 13.30 8.12
CA GLY A 97 19.71 13.09 9.46
C GLY A 97 21.19 12.68 9.47
N THR A 98 21.76 12.31 8.32
CA THR A 98 23.17 11.92 8.13
C THR A 98 23.96 13.03 7.45
N ILE A 99 23.98 14.22 8.05
CA ILE A 99 25.00 15.23 7.73
C ILE A 99 26.00 15.22 8.89
N HIS A 100 27.16 14.63 8.61
CA HIS A 100 28.35 14.62 9.49
C HIS A 100 29.02 15.99 9.55
#